data_AF-A0A2N6NKI7-F1
#
_entry.id   AF-A0A2N6NKI7-F1
#
_cell.length_a   1.000
_cell.length_b   1.000
_cell.length_c   1.000
_cell.angle_alpha   90.00
_cell.angle_beta   90.00
_cell.angle_gamma   90.00
#
_symmetry.space_group_name_H-M   'P 1'
#
loop_
_entity.id
_entity.type
_entity.pdbx_description
1 polymer ?
#
loop_
_entity_poly.entity_id
_entity_poly.type
_entity_poly.pdbx_seq_one_letter_code
_entity_poly.pdbx_strand_id
1 'polypeptide(L)'
;MLTQIQQKSLAPAPPLHLYDLGQIGHIAEEDDDDGNDMALAKPRYHRSEKILGRLYREIDEGKIWSEDIHRPIPTDGPSVWVQLLGRVQYELKSWNIGTDYTRQYEQAWNIRTLYEDAITGSMWHFSDNPRSPVSEAEVFCGSILNKRGVQSRQQREASIRLKDEIDRVMTWIVKLIRDGTDQRGDNTAYQDDDGVTDDYDEYRALQLSWACLVVGCVPSAEQAASSGTAALESFRVVAAACLLKELNDLRNNMLEEKFSALDIKHSRRG
;
A
#
# COMPACT_ATOMS: atom_id res chain seq x y z
N MET A 1 -22.25 46.17 -11.32
CA MET A 1 -22.08 45.03 -12.25
C MET A 1 -21.79 43.78 -11.42
N LEU A 2 -22.73 42.84 -11.36
CA LEU A 2 -22.59 41.59 -10.60
C LEU A 2 -21.68 40.63 -11.38
N THR A 3 -20.42 40.55 -10.99
CA THR A 3 -19.51 39.51 -11.50
C THR A 3 -19.66 38.28 -10.62
N GLN A 4 -20.38 37.27 -11.09
CA GLN A 4 -20.42 35.95 -10.48
C GLN A 4 -19.07 35.28 -10.76
N ILE A 5 -18.17 35.29 -9.78
CA ILE A 5 -16.88 34.59 -9.89
C ILE A 5 -17.00 33.34 -9.04
N GLN A 6 -17.12 32.17 -9.69
CA GLN A 6 -16.80 30.93 -8.99
C GLN A 6 -15.30 30.95 -8.68
N GLN A 7 -14.95 30.93 -7.39
CA GLN A 7 -13.61 30.49 -7.01
C GLN A 7 -13.49 29.03 -7.47
N LYS A 8 -12.57 28.76 -8.41
CA LYS A 8 -12.18 27.40 -8.78
C LYS A 8 -11.35 26.78 -7.65
N SER A 9 -12.00 26.53 -6.52
CA SER A 9 -11.47 25.63 -5.49
C SER A 9 -12.05 24.24 -5.74
N LEU A 10 -11.27 23.19 -5.54
CA LEU A 10 -11.73 21.81 -5.73
C LEU A 10 -12.84 21.41 -4.73
N ALA A 11 -13.05 22.17 -3.65
CA ALA A 11 -14.20 22.01 -2.78
C ALA A 11 -15.43 22.64 -3.46
N PRO A 12 -16.54 21.91 -3.65
CA PRO A 12 -17.77 22.49 -4.19
C PRO A 12 -18.30 23.54 -3.21
N ALA A 13 -17.91 24.80 -3.41
CA ALA A 13 -18.44 25.92 -2.67
C ALA A 13 -19.84 26.25 -3.23
N PRO A 14 -20.81 26.57 -2.35
CA PRO A 14 -22.08 27.12 -2.79
C PRO A 14 -21.83 28.36 -3.68
N PRO A 15 -22.67 28.61 -4.70
CA PRO A 15 -22.53 29.80 -5.54
C PRO A 15 -22.54 31.06 -4.67
N LEU A 16 -21.43 31.80 -4.68
CA LEU A 16 -21.19 32.94 -3.80
C LEU A 16 -21.26 34.24 -4.58
N HIS A 17 -22.05 35.20 -4.09
CA HIS A 17 -22.19 36.53 -4.67
C HIS A 17 -21.19 37.48 -3.99
N LEU A 18 -20.23 38.00 -4.75
CA LEU A 18 -19.19 38.91 -4.27
C LEU A 18 -19.59 40.37 -4.57
N TYR A 19 -19.50 41.21 -3.54
CA TYR A 19 -19.69 42.65 -3.64
C TYR A 19 -18.34 43.38 -3.51
N ASP A 20 -18.24 44.59 -4.09
CA ASP A 20 -17.05 45.44 -3.90
C ASP A 20 -17.12 46.14 -2.53
N LEU A 21 -15.95 46.46 -1.95
CA LEU A 21 -15.86 47.15 -0.65
C LEU A 21 -16.66 48.46 -0.70
N GLY A 22 -17.54 48.65 0.29
CA GLY A 22 -18.41 49.82 0.40
C GLY A 22 -19.80 49.67 -0.23
N GLN A 23 -20.05 48.67 -1.08
CA GLN A 23 -21.39 48.45 -1.66
C GLN A 23 -22.34 47.69 -0.72
N ILE A 24 -21.81 46.94 0.25
CA ILE A 24 -22.61 46.09 1.15
C ILE A 24 -23.54 46.92 2.05
N GLY A 25 -23.13 48.13 2.45
CA GLY A 25 -23.92 49.01 3.32
C GLY A 25 -25.03 49.80 2.61
N HIS A 26 -25.10 49.76 1.27
CA HIS A 26 -26.06 50.54 0.47
C HIS A 26 -27.12 49.67 -0.23
N ILE A 27 -27.05 48.36 -0.06
CA ILE A 27 -28.04 47.42 -0.63
C ILE A 27 -29.17 47.28 0.39
N ALA A 28 -30.32 47.87 0.07
CA ALA A 28 -31.56 47.68 0.82
C ALA A 28 -31.84 46.19 1.01
N GLU A 29 -32.32 45.81 2.19
CA GLU A 29 -32.86 44.47 2.43
C GLU A 29 -34.12 44.35 1.57
N GLU A 30 -34.01 43.68 0.41
CA GLU A 30 -35.20 43.24 -0.30
C GLU A 30 -35.80 42.10 0.53
N ASP A 31 -36.93 42.40 1.17
CA ASP A 31 -37.80 41.43 1.81
C ASP A 31 -38.31 40.46 0.73
N ASP A 32 -37.61 39.35 0.54
CA ASP A 32 -38.18 38.17 -0.12
C ASP A 32 -39.23 37.59 0.86
N ASP A 33 -40.46 38.06 0.72
CA ASP A 33 -41.68 37.57 1.39
C ASP A 33 -42.02 36.16 0.89
N ASP A 34 -41.22 35.18 1.32
CA ASP A 34 -41.52 33.76 1.12
C ASP A 34 -41.40 33.02 2.47
N GLY A 35 -42.30 33.39 3.39
CA GLY A 35 -43.02 32.47 4.27
C GLY A 35 -42.25 31.45 5.12
N ASN A 36 -40.99 31.67 5.47
CA ASN A 36 -40.27 30.80 6.41
C ASN A 36 -39.39 31.61 7.38
N ASP A 37 -39.90 31.79 8.60
CA ASP A 37 -39.41 32.62 9.71
C ASP A 37 -38.06 32.17 10.34
N MET A 38 -37.14 31.60 9.55
CA MET A 38 -35.81 31.18 10.01
C MET A 38 -34.69 31.52 9.00
N ALA A 39 -34.92 32.49 8.11
CA ALA A 39 -33.88 32.96 7.20
C ALA A 39 -32.89 33.88 7.94
N LEU A 40 -31.84 33.30 8.53
CA LEU A 40 -30.64 34.08 8.86
C LEU A 40 -30.21 34.83 7.59
N ALA A 41 -30.11 36.16 7.68
CA ALA A 41 -29.68 37.02 6.60
C ALA A 41 -28.49 36.40 5.84
N LYS A 42 -28.66 36.14 4.54
CA LYS A 42 -27.63 35.50 3.71
C LYS A 42 -26.32 36.30 3.89
N PRO A 43 -25.23 35.69 4.39
CA PRO A 43 -23.99 36.41 4.62
C PRO A 43 -23.49 37.02 3.31
N ARG A 44 -23.31 38.34 3.30
CA ARG A 44 -22.81 39.10 2.14
C ARG A 44 -21.29 39.12 2.19
N TYR A 45 -20.64 38.68 1.12
CA TYR A 45 -19.18 38.57 1.04
C TYR A 45 -18.59 39.68 0.17
N HIS A 46 -17.47 40.24 0.61
CA HIS A 46 -16.70 41.19 -0.19
C HIS A 46 -15.33 40.64 -0.54
N ARG A 47 -14.76 41.18 -1.62
CA ARG A 47 -13.38 40.90 -2.03
C ARG A 47 -12.42 41.53 -1.03
N SER A 48 -11.64 40.72 -0.31
CA SER A 48 -10.56 41.24 0.53
C SER A 48 -9.46 41.88 -0.33
N GLU A 49 -9.10 43.13 -0.05
CA GLU A 49 -7.97 43.83 -0.70
C GLU A 49 -6.62 43.52 -0.04
N LYS A 50 -6.64 42.85 1.11
CA LYS A 50 -5.44 42.48 1.87
C LYS A 50 -4.58 41.48 1.08
N ILE A 51 -3.28 41.49 1.36
CA ILE A 51 -2.28 40.67 0.65
C ILE A 51 -2.66 39.18 0.60
N LEU A 52 -3.19 38.62 1.70
CA LEU A 52 -3.62 37.22 1.76
C LEU A 52 -4.79 36.91 0.80
N GLY A 53 -5.73 37.84 0.64
CA GLY A 53 -6.86 37.69 -0.28
C GLY A 53 -6.43 37.81 -1.75
N ARG A 54 -5.37 38.56 -2.04
CA ARG A 54 -4.75 38.61 -3.38
C ARG A 54 -4.02 37.29 -3.65
N LEU A 55 -3.16 36.86 -2.73
CA LEU A 55 -2.41 35.62 -2.82
C LEU A 55 -3.31 34.40 -3.07
N TYR A 56 -4.41 34.27 -2.32
CA TYR A 56 -5.32 33.12 -2.46
C TYR A 56 -6.07 33.08 -3.81
N ARG A 57 -6.18 34.21 -4.52
CA ARG A 57 -6.80 34.26 -5.86
C ARG A 57 -5.79 34.07 -6.99
N GLU A 58 -4.52 34.35 -6.71
CA GLU A 58 -3.41 34.13 -7.64
C GLU A 58 -2.97 32.66 -7.67
N ILE A 59 -3.34 31.86 -6.67
CA ILE A 59 -3.13 30.41 -6.65
C ILE A 59 -4.17 29.74 -7.56
N ASP A 60 -3.73 29.29 -8.73
CA ASP A 60 -4.51 28.44 -9.61
C ASP A 60 -4.34 26.96 -9.19
N GLU A 61 -5.20 26.49 -8.29
CA GLU A 61 -5.20 25.09 -7.83
C GLU A 61 -5.35 24.11 -8.99
N GLY A 62 -6.07 24.47 -10.06
CA GLY A 62 -6.25 23.62 -11.24
C GLY A 62 -4.95 23.44 -12.02
N LYS A 63 -4.16 24.50 -12.14
CA LYS A 63 -2.82 24.46 -12.74
C LYS A 63 -1.86 23.61 -11.91
N ILE A 64 -1.81 23.82 -10.60
CA ILE A 64 -0.96 23.02 -9.69
C ILE A 64 -1.36 21.54 -9.75
N TRP A 65 -2.67 21.25 -9.77
CA TRP A 65 -3.17 19.88 -9.80
C TRP A 65 -2.85 19.15 -11.11
N SER A 66 -2.85 19.87 -12.24
CA SER A 66 -2.56 19.30 -13.56
C SER A 66 -1.05 19.22 -13.87
N GLU A 67 -0.28 20.24 -13.49
CA GLU A 67 1.14 20.34 -13.86
C GLU A 67 2.08 19.72 -12.82
N ASP A 68 1.76 19.82 -11.52
CA ASP A 68 2.65 19.38 -10.44
C ASP A 68 2.21 18.06 -9.80
N ILE A 69 0.90 17.80 -9.68
CA ILE A 69 0.37 16.62 -8.97
C ILE A 69 0.06 15.47 -9.93
N HIS A 70 -0.63 15.72 -11.03
CA HIS A 70 -0.89 14.72 -12.09
C HIS A 70 0.18 14.72 -13.19
N ARG A 71 1.40 15.14 -12.86
CA ARG A 71 2.50 15.10 -13.82
C ARG A 71 2.64 13.65 -14.31
N PRO A 72 2.45 13.36 -15.60
CA PRO A 72 2.66 12.01 -16.12
C PRO A 72 4.16 11.76 -16.01
N ILE A 73 4.56 11.06 -14.96
CA ILE A 73 5.94 10.59 -14.81
C ILE A 73 6.15 9.68 -16.02
N PRO A 74 7.11 9.98 -16.91
CA PRO A 74 7.40 9.10 -18.03
C PRO A 74 7.87 7.76 -17.43
N THR A 75 6.99 6.77 -17.39
CA THR A 75 7.29 5.40 -17.00
C THR A 75 7.97 4.66 -18.14
N ASP A 76 8.90 5.33 -18.82
CA ASP A 76 9.69 4.73 -19.88
C ASP A 76 10.87 4.00 -19.22
N GLY A 77 10.68 2.70 -18.99
CA GLY A 77 11.67 1.85 -18.33
C GLY A 77 11.11 0.49 -17.89
N PRO A 78 11.99 -0.47 -17.54
CA PRO A 78 11.57 -1.75 -16.99
C PRO A 78 10.82 -1.53 -15.67
N SER A 79 9.80 -2.35 -15.40
CA SER A 79 9.01 -2.23 -14.18
C SER A 79 9.90 -2.32 -12.94
N VAL A 80 9.48 -1.65 -11.86
CA VAL A 80 10.20 -1.66 -10.57
C VAL A 80 10.48 -3.09 -10.11
N TRP A 81 9.54 -4.01 -10.36
CA TRP A 81 9.67 -5.43 -10.02
C TRP A 81 10.77 -6.14 -10.82
N VAL A 82 10.90 -5.86 -12.13
CA VAL A 82 11.98 -6.41 -12.95
C VAL A 82 13.34 -5.90 -12.47
N GLN A 83 13.43 -4.62 -12.13
CA GLN A 83 14.65 -4.03 -11.57
C GLN A 83 15.01 -4.64 -10.21
N LEU A 84 14.02 -4.82 -9.34
CA LEU A 84 14.18 -5.46 -8.02
C LEU A 84 14.67 -6.91 -8.15
N LEU A 85 14.01 -7.71 -8.98
CA LEU A 85 14.40 -9.10 -9.25
C LEU A 85 15.84 -9.18 -9.76
N GLY A 86 16.20 -8.36 -10.75
CA GLY A 86 17.56 -8.32 -11.28
C GLY A 86 18.61 -7.93 -10.23
N ARG A 87 18.29 -6.95 -9.37
CA ARG A 87 19.18 -6.50 -8.31
C ARG A 87 19.39 -7.57 -7.24
N VAL A 88 18.32 -8.19 -6.75
CA VAL A 88 18.42 -9.25 -5.74
C VAL A 88 19.13 -10.48 -6.31
N GLN A 89 18.83 -10.87 -7.55
CA GLN A 89 19.51 -11.99 -8.20
C GLN A 89 21.03 -11.74 -8.30
N TYR A 90 21.45 -10.50 -8.58
CA TYR A 90 22.86 -10.13 -8.59
C TYR A 90 23.49 -10.25 -7.19
N GLU A 91 22.81 -9.78 -6.15
CA GLU A 91 23.30 -9.86 -4.77
C GLU A 91 23.42 -11.32 -4.28
N LEU A 92 22.41 -12.15 -4.54
CA LEU A 92 22.45 -13.58 -4.21
C LEU A 92 23.62 -14.32 -4.91
N LYS A 93 23.85 -14.01 -6.19
CA LYS A 93 25.00 -14.55 -6.93
C LYS A 93 26.33 -14.09 -6.35
N SER A 94 26.42 -12.84 -5.88
CA SER A 94 27.65 -12.30 -5.27
C SER A 94 28.01 -13.01 -3.96
N TRP A 95 27.02 -13.58 -3.28
CA TRP A 95 27.18 -14.36 -2.05
C TRP A 95 27.27 -15.87 -2.30
N ASN A 96 27.29 -16.31 -3.56
CA ASN A 96 27.34 -17.72 -3.95
C ASN A 96 26.14 -18.55 -3.44
N ILE A 97 25.00 -17.91 -3.17
CA ILE A 97 23.77 -18.58 -2.74
C ILE A 97 23.05 -19.08 -3.99
N GLY A 98 22.72 -20.37 -4.01
CA GLY A 98 21.98 -20.99 -5.11
C GLY A 98 20.60 -20.36 -5.29
N THR A 99 20.34 -19.78 -6.46
CA THR A 99 19.05 -19.16 -6.80
C THR A 99 18.02 -20.18 -7.30
N ASP A 100 18.22 -21.47 -7.04
CA ASP A 100 17.33 -22.53 -7.54
C ASP A 100 16.03 -22.54 -6.74
N TYR A 101 15.02 -21.86 -7.26
CA TYR A 101 13.69 -21.74 -6.65
C TYR A 101 12.79 -22.92 -7.00
N THR A 102 13.25 -23.87 -7.83
CA THR A 102 12.41 -24.95 -8.37
C THR A 102 11.83 -25.83 -7.27
N ARG A 103 12.59 -26.07 -6.20
CA ARG A 103 12.16 -26.89 -5.06
C ARG A 103 11.05 -26.25 -4.22
N GLN A 104 11.03 -24.91 -4.16
CA GLN A 104 10.10 -24.15 -3.33
C GLN A 104 9.01 -23.48 -4.15
N TYR A 105 9.00 -23.70 -5.46
CA TYR A 105 8.03 -23.16 -6.39
C TYR A 105 6.60 -23.56 -6.02
N GLU A 106 6.37 -24.84 -5.72
CA GLU A 106 5.05 -25.35 -5.32
C GLU A 106 4.60 -24.75 -3.98
N GLN A 107 5.50 -24.66 -3.00
CA GLN A 107 5.22 -24.04 -1.71
C GLN A 107 4.88 -22.56 -1.88
N ALA A 108 5.63 -21.82 -2.68
CA ALA A 108 5.39 -20.41 -2.97
C ALA A 108 4.02 -20.18 -3.65
N TRP A 109 3.64 -21.06 -4.57
CA TRP A 109 2.29 -21.03 -5.17
C TRP A 109 1.19 -21.30 -4.17
N ASN A 110 1.37 -22.27 -3.28
CA ASN A 110 0.39 -22.55 -2.22
C ASN A 110 0.21 -21.34 -1.29
N ILE A 111 1.32 -20.73 -0.85
CA ILE A 111 1.29 -19.50 -0.03
C ILE A 111 0.57 -18.37 -0.75
N ARG A 112 0.83 -18.19 -2.05
CA ARG A 112 0.13 -17.20 -2.88
C ARG A 112 -1.37 -17.45 -2.90
N THR A 113 -1.81 -18.67 -3.18
CA THR A 113 -3.23 -19.03 -3.23
C THR A 113 -3.91 -18.79 -1.87
N LEU A 114 -3.29 -19.21 -0.77
CA LEU A 114 -3.81 -18.98 0.58
C LEU A 114 -3.95 -17.49 0.91
N TYR A 115 -2.99 -16.67 0.47
CA TYR A 115 -3.06 -15.22 0.61
C TYR A 115 -4.20 -14.63 -0.22
N GLU A 116 -4.27 -14.99 -1.51
CA GLU A 116 -5.27 -14.48 -2.44
C GLU A 116 -6.69 -14.84 -2.00
N ASP A 117 -6.89 -16.06 -1.50
CA ASP A 117 -8.17 -16.53 -0.94
C ASP A 117 -8.56 -15.74 0.31
N ALA A 118 -7.61 -15.49 1.22
CA ALA A 118 -7.86 -14.71 2.42
C ALA A 118 -8.23 -13.25 2.09
N ILE A 119 -7.47 -12.59 1.20
CA ILE A 119 -7.75 -11.22 0.76
C ILE A 119 -9.10 -11.13 0.05
N THR A 120 -9.38 -12.07 -0.87
CA THR A 120 -10.66 -12.12 -1.58
C THR A 120 -11.82 -12.34 -0.60
N GLY A 121 -11.64 -13.20 0.40
CA GLY A 121 -12.60 -13.40 1.49
C GLY A 121 -12.90 -12.10 2.24
N SER A 122 -11.86 -11.37 2.67
CA SER A 122 -12.03 -10.08 3.35
C SER A 122 -12.66 -9.01 2.43
N MET A 123 -12.32 -8.99 1.14
CA MET A 123 -12.90 -8.05 0.15
C MET A 123 -14.43 -8.16 0.07
N TRP A 124 -14.97 -9.38 0.15
CA TRP A 124 -16.42 -9.61 0.16
C TRP A 124 -17.03 -9.41 1.55
N HIS A 125 -16.37 -9.89 2.61
CA HIS A 125 -16.89 -9.82 3.97
C HIS A 125 -17.09 -8.38 4.48
N PHE A 126 -16.18 -7.47 4.14
CA PHE A 126 -16.25 -6.05 4.55
C PHE A 126 -16.89 -5.14 3.50
N SER A 127 -17.50 -5.73 2.45
CA SER A 127 -18.21 -4.94 1.44
C SER A 127 -19.51 -4.36 1.98
N ASP A 128 -19.69 -3.05 1.83
CA ASP A 128 -20.96 -2.38 2.14
C ASP A 128 -22.07 -2.80 1.17
N ASN A 129 -21.71 -3.26 -0.04
CA ASN A 129 -22.63 -3.66 -1.09
C ASN A 129 -22.35 -5.11 -1.53
N PRO A 130 -23.33 -6.03 -1.42
CA PRO A 130 -23.18 -7.42 -1.85
C PRO A 130 -22.83 -7.62 -3.33
N ARG A 131 -22.96 -6.59 -4.16
CA ARG A 131 -22.67 -6.63 -5.60
C ARG A 131 -21.31 -6.05 -5.98
N SER A 132 -20.60 -5.41 -5.04
CA SER A 132 -19.30 -4.80 -5.31
C SER A 132 -18.35 -5.02 -4.12
N PRO A 133 -17.31 -5.84 -4.28
CA PRO A 133 -16.33 -6.05 -3.23
C PRO A 133 -15.55 -4.76 -2.96
N VAL A 134 -14.97 -4.67 -1.77
CA VAL A 134 -13.97 -3.65 -1.42
C VAL A 134 -12.75 -3.85 -2.32
N SER A 135 -12.06 -2.77 -2.70
CA SER A 135 -10.86 -2.88 -3.54
C SER A 135 -9.70 -3.54 -2.78
N GLU A 136 -8.80 -4.19 -3.52
CA GLU A 136 -7.60 -4.79 -2.94
C GLU A 136 -6.79 -3.78 -2.12
N ALA A 137 -6.62 -2.56 -2.62
CA ALA A 137 -5.85 -1.53 -1.93
C ALA A 137 -6.47 -1.13 -0.58
N GLU A 138 -7.79 -1.11 -0.49
CA GLU A 138 -8.52 -0.82 0.76
C GLU A 138 -8.36 -1.96 1.77
N VAL A 139 -8.47 -3.21 1.31
CA VAL A 139 -8.26 -4.39 2.15
C VAL A 139 -6.81 -4.47 2.62
N PHE A 140 -5.85 -4.35 1.69
CA PHE A 140 -4.42 -4.39 2.00
C PHE A 140 -3.99 -3.30 2.99
N CYS A 141 -4.51 -2.08 2.84
CA CYS A 141 -4.23 -0.98 3.76
C CYS A 141 -5.03 -1.07 5.08
N GLY A 142 -6.04 -1.94 5.16
CA GLY A 142 -6.93 -2.06 6.31
C GLY A 142 -7.86 -0.84 6.48
N SER A 143 -8.22 -0.15 5.39
CA SER A 143 -9.05 1.05 5.44
C SER A 143 -10.05 1.10 4.29
N ILE A 144 -11.34 1.18 4.60
CA ILE A 144 -12.41 1.29 3.60
C ILE A 144 -12.55 2.76 3.19
N LEU A 145 -12.32 3.09 1.91
CA LEU A 145 -12.33 4.45 1.40
C LEU A 145 -13.73 4.80 0.87
N ASN A 146 -14.26 5.94 1.29
CA ASN A 146 -15.52 6.44 0.75
C ASN A 146 -15.27 7.41 -0.41
N LYS A 147 -15.90 7.16 -1.56
CA LYS A 147 -15.81 8.03 -2.75
C LYS A 147 -16.55 9.36 -2.60
N ARG A 148 -17.40 9.53 -1.57
CA ARG A 148 -18.36 10.65 -1.48
C ARG A 148 -18.32 11.49 -0.20
N GLY A 149 -17.37 11.29 0.73
CA GLY A 149 -17.21 12.17 1.89
C GLY A 149 -16.83 11.49 3.20
N VAL A 150 -17.21 12.13 4.32
CA VAL A 150 -16.86 11.75 5.70
C VAL A 150 -17.29 10.30 6.00
N GLN A 151 -16.36 9.48 6.51
CA GLN A 151 -16.64 8.08 6.88
C GLN A 151 -17.74 8.00 7.94
N SER A 152 -18.68 7.07 7.76
CA SER A 152 -19.69 6.77 8.77
C SER A 152 -19.05 6.08 9.98
N ARG A 153 -19.69 6.18 11.15
CA ARG A 153 -19.22 5.46 12.36
C ARG A 153 -19.13 3.95 12.12
N GLN A 154 -20.10 3.38 11.40
CA GLN A 154 -20.10 1.94 11.07
C GLN A 154 -18.93 1.58 10.16
N GLN A 155 -18.61 2.41 9.17
CA GLN A 155 -17.45 2.21 8.29
C GLN A 155 -16.12 2.33 9.04
N ARG A 156 -16.04 3.21 10.04
CA ARG A 156 -14.87 3.30 10.92
C ARG A 156 -14.71 2.05 11.76
N GLU A 157 -15.78 1.54 12.36
CA GLU A 157 -15.76 0.28 13.10
C GLU A 157 -15.42 -0.92 12.20
N ALA A 158 -15.94 -0.95 10.96
CA ALA A 158 -15.61 -1.95 9.96
C ALA A 158 -14.13 -1.87 9.52
N SER A 159 -13.59 -0.66 9.32
CA SER A 159 -12.17 -0.47 9.00
C SER A 159 -11.25 -0.94 10.13
N ILE A 160 -11.63 -0.72 11.39
CA ILE A 160 -10.86 -1.23 12.55
C ILE A 160 -10.82 -2.77 12.52
N ARG A 161 -11.97 -3.42 12.30
CA ARG A 161 -12.04 -4.89 12.23
C ARG A 161 -11.28 -5.45 11.02
N LEU A 162 -11.41 -4.79 9.87
CA LEU A 162 -10.67 -5.14 8.65
C LEU A 162 -9.17 -5.05 8.88
N LYS A 163 -8.71 -3.96 9.52
CA LYS A 163 -7.30 -3.80 9.89
C LYS A 163 -6.81 -4.94 10.79
N ASP A 164 -7.56 -5.27 11.84
CA ASP A 164 -7.18 -6.36 12.75
C ASP A 164 -7.12 -7.71 12.04
N GLU A 165 -8.05 -7.98 11.12
CA GLU A 165 -8.08 -9.21 10.33
C GLU A 165 -6.88 -9.29 9.37
N ILE A 166 -6.59 -8.19 8.68
CA ILE A 166 -5.48 -8.13 7.73
C ILE A 166 -4.14 -8.18 8.45
N ASP A 167 -3.99 -7.52 9.60
CA ASP A 167 -2.78 -7.64 10.42
C ASP A 167 -2.55 -9.10 10.87
N ARG A 168 -3.62 -9.87 11.15
CA ARG A 168 -3.52 -11.30 11.46
C ARG A 168 -3.14 -12.14 10.24
N VAL A 169 -3.80 -11.94 9.10
CA VAL A 169 -3.50 -12.65 7.85
C VAL A 169 -2.07 -12.38 7.42
N MET A 170 -1.63 -11.11 7.45
CA MET A 170 -0.27 -10.71 7.11
C MET A 170 0.75 -11.33 8.05
N THR A 171 0.50 -11.34 9.35
CA THR A 171 1.39 -12.00 10.33
C THR A 171 1.49 -13.50 10.06
N TRP A 172 0.38 -14.16 9.74
CA TRP A 172 0.35 -15.59 9.42
C TRP A 172 1.10 -15.90 8.13
N ILE A 173 0.88 -15.13 7.06
CA ILE A 173 1.54 -15.30 5.76
C ILE A 173 3.04 -15.03 5.87
N VAL A 174 3.45 -13.99 6.60
CA VAL A 174 4.88 -13.72 6.86
C VAL A 174 5.52 -14.90 7.58
N LYS A 175 4.86 -15.49 8.59
CA LYS A 175 5.36 -16.70 9.25
C LYS A 175 5.47 -17.86 8.27
N LEU A 176 4.47 -18.05 7.42
CA LEU A 176 4.46 -19.12 6.41
C LEU A 176 5.60 -18.97 5.39
N ILE A 177 5.95 -17.73 5.02
CA ILE A 177 7.10 -17.45 4.12
C ILE A 177 8.44 -17.73 4.81
N ARG A 178 8.54 -17.53 6.13
CA ARG A 178 9.80 -17.73 6.89
C ARG A 178 9.99 -19.19 7.30
N ASP A 179 8.95 -19.79 7.86
CA ASP A 179 8.98 -21.13 8.43
C ASP A 179 8.64 -22.20 7.38
N GLY A 180 8.06 -21.81 6.24
CA GLY A 180 7.51 -22.73 5.25
C GLY A 180 6.15 -23.31 5.67
N THR A 181 5.50 -24.02 4.74
CA THR A 181 4.24 -24.74 5.02
C THR A 181 4.43 -25.99 5.87
N ASP A 182 5.70 -26.39 6.08
CA ASP A 182 6.05 -27.53 6.91
C ASP A 182 5.87 -27.18 8.39
N GLN A 183 4.65 -27.37 8.87
CA GLN A 183 4.49 -27.90 10.22
C GLN A 183 5.11 -29.30 10.26
N ARG A 184 6.45 -29.40 10.30
CA ARG A 184 7.11 -30.49 11.01
C ARG A 184 6.83 -30.28 12.51
N GLY A 185 5.57 -30.45 12.88
CA GLY A 185 5.23 -30.93 14.20
C GLY A 185 5.86 -32.31 14.32
N ASP A 186 6.73 -32.47 15.31
CA ASP A 186 6.52 -33.52 16.31
C ASP A 186 6.07 -34.88 15.73
N ASN A 187 6.90 -35.51 14.88
CA ASN A 187 6.98 -36.95 14.62
C ASN A 187 7.87 -37.25 13.41
N THR A 188 9.18 -37.25 13.61
CA THR A 188 10.10 -38.20 12.93
C THR A 188 11.35 -38.29 13.78
N ALA A 189 11.20 -38.92 14.95
CA ALA A 189 12.31 -39.59 15.62
C ALA A 189 12.71 -40.83 14.81
N TYR A 190 13.28 -40.62 13.63
CA TYR A 190 14.14 -41.58 12.98
C TYR A 190 15.44 -40.84 12.70
N GLN A 191 16.32 -40.96 13.69
CA GLN A 191 17.72 -40.62 13.60
C GLN A 191 18.34 -41.53 12.53
N ASP A 192 18.39 -41.03 11.29
CA ASP A 192 19.36 -41.53 10.32
C ASP A 192 20.55 -40.58 10.36
N ASP A 193 21.61 -41.11 10.93
CA ASP A 193 22.93 -40.55 11.13
C ASP A 193 23.66 -40.52 9.78
N ASP A 194 23.34 -39.54 8.94
CA ASP A 194 24.21 -39.12 7.84
C ASP A 194 24.57 -37.66 8.10
N GLY A 195 25.77 -37.46 8.66
CA GLY A 195 26.35 -36.17 9.07
C GLY A 195 26.68 -35.23 7.91
N VAL A 196 25.71 -34.96 7.03
CA VAL A 196 25.69 -33.83 6.11
C VAL A 196 24.59 -32.90 6.60
N THR A 197 24.94 -32.02 7.54
CA THR A 197 24.09 -30.87 7.85
C THR A 197 24.03 -30.02 6.59
N ASP A 198 22.97 -30.18 5.82
CA ASP A 198 22.77 -29.56 4.52
C ASP A 198 22.77 -28.03 4.72
N ASP A 199 23.76 -27.32 4.16
CA ASP A 199 23.87 -25.85 4.09
C ASP A 199 22.59 -25.17 3.52
N TYR A 200 21.65 -25.98 3.05
CA TYR A 200 20.38 -25.63 2.46
C TYR A 200 19.31 -25.23 3.47
N ASP A 201 19.44 -25.59 4.76
CA ASP A 201 18.47 -25.14 5.77
C ASP A 201 18.71 -23.68 6.19
N GLU A 202 19.97 -23.22 6.16
CA GLU A 202 20.36 -21.86 6.56
C GLU A 202 19.73 -20.78 5.66
N TYR A 203 19.65 -21.04 4.35
CA TYR A 203 19.08 -20.09 3.38
C TYR A 203 17.64 -20.43 2.98
N ARG A 204 16.98 -21.37 3.66
CA ARG A 204 15.65 -21.85 3.26
C ARG A 204 14.62 -20.73 3.22
N ALA A 205 14.57 -19.88 4.25
CA ALA A 205 13.65 -18.74 4.32
C ALA A 205 13.94 -17.69 3.21
N LEU A 206 15.21 -17.50 2.88
CA LEU A 206 15.64 -16.60 1.81
C LEU A 206 15.25 -17.13 0.43
N GLN A 207 15.47 -18.42 0.19
CA GLN A 207 15.05 -19.08 -1.04
C GLN A 207 13.52 -19.03 -1.18
N LEU A 208 12.77 -19.21 -0.08
CA LEU A 208 11.31 -19.30 -0.13
C LEU A 208 10.71 -17.92 -0.36
N SER A 209 11.23 -16.91 0.31
CA SER A 209 10.86 -15.51 0.04
C SER A 209 11.21 -15.08 -1.39
N TRP A 210 12.32 -15.55 -1.95
CA TRP A 210 12.68 -15.35 -3.35
C TRP A 210 11.68 -16.03 -4.30
N ALA A 211 11.36 -17.31 -4.06
CA ALA A 211 10.37 -18.05 -4.83
C ALA A 211 8.99 -17.38 -4.79
N CYS A 212 8.54 -16.93 -3.61
CA CYS A 212 7.30 -16.16 -3.43
C CYS A 212 7.30 -14.85 -4.22
N LEU A 213 8.43 -14.12 -4.28
CA LEU A 213 8.52 -12.90 -5.08
C LEU A 213 8.42 -13.21 -6.57
N VAL A 214 9.16 -14.22 -7.05
CA VAL A 214 9.11 -14.65 -8.46
C VAL A 214 7.69 -15.04 -8.84
N VAL A 215 7.04 -15.90 -8.05
CA VAL A 215 5.65 -16.33 -8.25
C VAL A 215 4.68 -15.15 -8.19
N GLY A 216 4.87 -14.20 -7.26
CA GLY A 216 4.06 -12.99 -7.16
C GLY A 216 4.22 -12.02 -8.35
N CYS A 217 5.36 -12.07 -9.05
CA CYS A 217 5.59 -11.32 -10.28
C CYS A 217 5.06 -12.01 -11.54
N VAL A 218 4.68 -13.30 -11.47
CA VAL A 218 4.06 -13.99 -12.61
C VAL A 218 2.65 -13.43 -12.83
N PRO A 219 2.37 -12.83 -14.00
CA PRO A 219 1.05 -12.35 -14.33
C PRO A 219 0.08 -13.53 -14.36
N SER A 220 -1.01 -13.41 -13.61
CA SER A 220 -2.05 -14.42 -13.43
C SER A 220 -2.99 -14.50 -14.67
N ALA A 221 -2.39 -14.48 -15.87
CA ALA A 221 -3.10 -14.74 -17.12
C ALA A 221 -3.71 -16.16 -17.13
N GLU A 222 -3.10 -17.11 -16.40
CA GLU A 222 -3.60 -18.48 -16.27
C GLU A 222 -4.78 -18.62 -15.28
N GLN A 223 -4.94 -17.75 -14.27
CA GLN A 223 -6.09 -17.80 -13.33
C GLN A 223 -7.23 -16.84 -13.69
N ALA A 224 -6.95 -15.79 -14.50
CA ALA A 224 -8.00 -14.92 -15.03
C ALA A 224 -9.04 -15.68 -15.87
N ALA A 225 -8.65 -16.81 -16.46
CA ALA A 225 -9.55 -17.69 -17.21
C ALA A 225 -10.51 -18.51 -16.32
N SER A 226 -10.19 -18.71 -15.04
CA SER A 226 -10.98 -19.57 -14.13
C SER A 226 -11.77 -18.78 -13.08
N SER A 227 -11.27 -17.65 -12.58
CA SER A 227 -11.86 -16.98 -11.41
C SER A 227 -12.67 -15.71 -11.72
N GLY A 228 -12.47 -15.08 -12.89
CA GLY A 228 -13.19 -13.85 -13.28
C GLY A 228 -12.89 -12.62 -12.40
N THR A 229 -12.16 -12.79 -11.30
CA THR A 229 -11.59 -11.75 -10.46
C THR A 229 -10.23 -11.32 -11.01
N ALA A 230 -9.99 -10.00 -11.02
CA ALA A 230 -8.69 -9.46 -11.38
C ALA A 230 -7.62 -10.02 -10.44
N ALA A 231 -6.46 -10.37 -11.00
CA ALA A 231 -5.33 -10.87 -10.24
C ALA A 231 -4.90 -9.88 -9.16
N LEU A 232 -4.73 -10.37 -7.94
CA LEU A 232 -4.29 -9.56 -6.81
C LEU A 232 -2.79 -9.24 -6.95
N GLU A 233 -2.44 -7.97 -6.75
CA GLU A 233 -1.07 -7.47 -6.89
C GLU A 233 -0.33 -7.31 -5.57
N SER A 234 -1.03 -7.32 -4.44
CA SER A 234 -0.51 -7.07 -3.10
C SER A 234 0.43 -8.16 -2.59
N PHE A 235 0.25 -9.41 -3.04
CA PHE A 235 1.11 -10.53 -2.64
C PHE A 235 2.59 -10.27 -2.95
N ARG A 236 2.89 -9.73 -4.13
CA ARG A 236 4.28 -9.43 -4.55
C ARG A 236 4.95 -8.40 -3.64
N VAL A 237 4.17 -7.48 -3.06
CA VAL A 237 4.66 -6.49 -2.09
C VAL A 237 5.03 -7.16 -0.78
N VAL A 238 4.19 -8.07 -0.29
CA VAL A 238 4.46 -8.85 0.93
C VAL A 238 5.70 -9.72 0.76
N ALA A 239 5.78 -10.46 -0.36
CA ALA A 239 6.92 -11.31 -0.66
C ALA A 239 8.23 -10.51 -0.76
N ALA A 240 8.21 -9.35 -1.42
CA ALA A 240 9.37 -8.47 -1.49
C ALA A 240 9.80 -7.93 -0.12
N ALA A 241 8.86 -7.57 0.74
CA ALA A 241 9.17 -7.10 2.09
C ALA A 241 9.83 -8.21 2.93
N CYS A 242 9.33 -9.44 2.86
CA CYS A 242 9.95 -10.59 3.52
C CYS A 242 11.36 -10.84 2.99
N LEU A 243 11.53 -10.88 1.66
CA LEU A 243 12.82 -11.11 1.03
C LEU A 243 13.86 -10.05 1.41
N LEU A 244 13.49 -8.77 1.34
CA LEU A 244 14.40 -7.67 1.71
C LEU A 244 14.79 -7.71 3.18
N LYS A 245 13.89 -8.16 4.06
CA LYS A 245 14.20 -8.35 5.46
C LYS A 245 15.23 -9.47 5.66
N GLU A 246 15.00 -10.64 5.06
CA GLU A 246 15.94 -11.78 5.15
C GLU A 246 17.31 -11.43 4.54
N LEU A 247 17.35 -10.72 3.41
CA LEU A 247 18.61 -10.21 2.83
C LEU A 247 19.35 -9.25 3.76
N ASN A 248 18.61 -8.37 4.45
CA ASN A 248 19.21 -7.42 5.37
C ASN A 248 19.74 -8.11 6.64
N ASP A 249 18.99 -9.08 7.16
CA ASP A 249 19.40 -9.87 8.33
C ASP A 249 20.67 -10.67 8.00
N LEU A 250 20.72 -11.33 6.85
CA LEU A 250 21.90 -12.04 6.36
C LEU A 250 23.10 -11.10 6.17
N ARG A 251 22.88 -9.92 5.57
CA ARG A 251 23.95 -8.91 5.41
C ARG A 251 24.53 -8.49 6.77
N ASN A 252 23.68 -8.29 7.77
CA ASN A 252 24.12 -7.91 9.11
C ASN A 252 24.92 -9.03 9.77
N ASN A 253 24.46 -10.28 9.67
CA ASN A 253 25.18 -11.45 10.19
C ASN A 253 26.59 -11.58 9.56
N MET A 254 26.69 -11.44 8.23
CA MET A 254 28.00 -11.46 7.55
C MET A 254 28.94 -10.32 7.96
N LEU A 255 28.40 -9.16 8.36
CA LEU A 255 29.22 -8.05 8.87
C LEU A 255 29.74 -8.37 10.28
N GLU A 256 28.88 -8.90 11.15
CA GLU A 256 29.27 -9.29 12.51
C GLU A 256 30.36 -10.37 12.54
N GLU A 257 30.27 -11.36 11.64
CA GLU A 257 31.32 -12.38 11.49
C GLU A 257 32.66 -11.79 11.05
N LYS A 258 32.65 -10.83 10.12
CA LYS A 258 33.87 -10.17 9.65
C LYS A 258 34.54 -9.36 10.76
N PHE A 259 33.76 -8.63 11.57
CA PHE A 259 34.28 -7.89 12.72
C PHE A 259 34.85 -8.85 13.78
N SER A 260 34.13 -9.92 14.10
CA SER A 260 34.60 -10.95 15.05
C SER A 260 35.90 -11.61 14.60
N ALA A 261 36.03 -11.93 13.30
CA ALA A 261 37.24 -12.50 12.72
C ALA A 261 38.45 -11.53 12.73
N LEU A 262 38.20 -10.22 12.70
CA LEU A 262 39.23 -9.19 12.79
C LEU A 262 39.72 -9.00 14.23
N ASP A 263 38.82 -9.03 15.21
CA ASP A 263 39.16 -8.91 16.63
C ASP A 263 39.99 -10.12 17.13
N ILE A 264 39.65 -11.33 16.68
CA ILE A 264 40.44 -12.54 16.98
C ILE A 264 41.87 -12.43 16.41
N LYS A 265 42.04 -11.82 15.23
CA LYS A 265 43.37 -11.61 14.63
C LYS A 265 44.19 -10.53 15.35
N HIS A 266 43.53 -9.53 15.94
CA HIS A 266 44.21 -8.52 16.76
C HIS A 266 44.65 -9.07 18.12
N SER A 267 43.82 -9.92 18.75
CA SER A 267 44.13 -10.54 20.05
C SER A 267 45.25 -11.59 19.98
N ARG A 268 45.41 -12.31 18.86
CA ARG A 268 46.48 -13.31 18.67
C ARG A 268 47.84 -12.72 18.26
N ARG A 269 47.96 -11.39 18.11
CA ARG A 269 49.19 -10.70 17.70
C ARG A 269 49.81 -9.83 18.80
N GLY A 270 49.19 -9.75 19.98
CA GLY A 270 49.76 -9.16 21.19
C GLY A 270 50.35 -10.23 22.09
#